data_AF-A0A534NR87-F1
#
_entry.id   AF-A0A534NR87-F1
#
_cell.length_a   1.000
_cell.length_b   1.000
_cell.length_c   1.000
_cell.angle_alpha   90.00
_cell.angle_beta   90.00
_cell.angle_gamma   90.00
#
_symmetry.space_group_name_H-M   'P 1'
#
loop_
_entity.id
_entity.type
_entity.pdbx_description
1 polymer ?
#
loop_
_entity_poly.entity_id
_entity_poly.type
_entity_poly.pdbx_seq_one_letter_code
_entity_poly.pdbx_strand_id
1 'polypeptide(L)'
;MLQSLRSVYQGRNDFPRALSAVDRLLLLAPDNVRGLRERAQLYEQLGGSAAAAADLEKVLYLDPNASDALVLRARLRRLKDGSHFLN
;
A
#
# COMPACT_ATOMS: atom_id res chain seq x y z
N MET A 1 18.93 -0.51 12.66
CA MET A 1 17.89 -1.26 13.43
C MET A 1 16.47 -1.17 12.83
N LEU A 2 16.28 -0.81 11.56
CA LEU A 2 14.94 -0.73 10.95
C LEU A 2 14.46 -2.05 10.31
N GLN A 3 15.34 -3.04 10.15
CA GLN A 3 14.97 -4.34 9.59
C GLN A 3 14.21 -5.24 10.60
N SER A 4 14.47 -5.10 11.89
CA SER A 4 13.93 -5.97 12.94
C SER A 4 12.44 -5.76 13.19
N LEU A 5 11.92 -4.54 13.04
CA LEU A 5 10.48 -4.29 13.17
C LEU A 5 9.71 -4.96 12.04
N ARG A 6 10.25 -4.95 10.81
CA ARG A 6 9.59 -5.51 9.63
C ARG A 6 9.39 -7.03 9.74
N SER A 7 10.29 -7.77 10.40
CA SER A 7 10.11 -9.23 10.59
C SER A 7 9.19 -9.58 11.77
N VAL A 8 9.10 -8.73 12.80
CA VAL A 8 8.19 -8.95 13.94
C VAL A 8 6.73 -8.81 13.53
N TYR A 9 6.41 -7.96 12.55
CA TYR A 9 5.04 -7.81 12.02
C TYR A 9 4.62 -8.89 11.01
N GLN A 10 5.54 -9.75 10.55
CA GLN A 10 5.18 -10.86 9.64
C GLN A 10 4.52 -12.04 10.37
N GLY A 11 4.63 -12.12 11.70
CA GLY A 11 4.22 -13.30 12.48
C GLY A 11 2.86 -13.21 13.20
N ARG A 12 2.19 -12.05 13.21
CA ARG A 12 0.88 -11.89 13.86
C ARG A 12 0.04 -10.94 13.03
N ASN A 13 -1.23 -11.30 12.81
CA ASN A 13 -2.33 -10.60 12.12
C ASN A 13 -2.61 -9.15 12.61
N ASP A 14 -1.57 -8.37 12.87
CA ASP A 14 -1.68 -7.02 13.38
C ASP A 14 -1.58 -5.97 12.28
N PHE A 15 -2.39 -6.21 11.24
CA PHE A 15 -2.62 -5.25 10.18
C PHE A 15 -3.01 -3.87 10.73
N PRO A 16 -3.80 -3.73 11.83
CA PRO A 16 -4.09 -2.43 12.42
C PRO A 16 -2.85 -1.71 12.98
N ARG A 17 -1.96 -2.38 13.71
CA ARG A 17 -0.72 -1.74 14.20
C ARG A 17 0.23 -1.40 13.06
N ALA A 18 0.35 -2.27 12.05
CA ALA A 18 1.16 -2.01 10.87
C ALA A 18 0.64 -0.78 10.10
N LEU A 19 -0.68 -0.68 9.95
CA LEU A 19 -1.34 0.44 9.28
C LEU A 19 -1.07 1.75 10.05
N SER A 20 -1.25 1.73 11.37
CA SER A 20 -0.96 2.88 12.24
C SER A 20 0.49 3.36 12.14
N ALA A 21 1.45 2.44 12.06
CA ALA A 21 2.86 2.78 11.90
C ALA A 21 3.14 3.43 10.54
N VAL A 22 2.57 2.88 9.47
CA VAL A 22 2.72 3.41 8.12
C VAL A 22 2.01 4.76 7.96
N ASP A 23 0.85 4.96 8.58
CA ASP A 23 0.14 6.25 8.57
C ASP A 23 0.98 7.34 9.23
N ARG A 24 1.62 7.06 10.37
CA ARG A 24 2.54 8.01 11.00
C ARG A 24 3.75 8.33 10.12
N LEU A 25 4.28 7.34 9.41
CA LEU A 25 5.36 7.56 8.44
C LEU A 25 4.90 8.51 7.32
N LEU A 26 3.70 8.28 6.77
CA LEU A 26 3.16 9.06 5.67
C LEU A 26 2.68 10.45 6.11
N LEU A 27 2.36 10.66 7.39
CA LEU A 27 2.16 12.02 7.93
C LEU A 27 3.45 12.85 7.89
N LEU A 28 4.60 12.23 8.15
CA LEU A 28 5.90 12.89 8.15
C LEU A 28 6.52 12.98 6.75
N ALA A 29 6.25 11.99 5.91
CA ALA A 29 6.76 11.89 4.55
C ALA A 29 5.66 11.41 3.59
N PRO A 30 4.76 12.32 3.14
CA PRO A 30 3.58 11.99 2.34
C PRO A 30 3.89 11.30 1.00
N ASP A 31 5.08 11.55 0.46
CA ASP A 31 5.52 11.02 -0.83
C ASP A 31 6.52 9.86 -0.69
N ASN A 32 6.59 9.25 0.50
CA ASN A 32 7.39 8.06 0.70
C ASN A 32 6.80 6.89 -0.10
N VAL A 33 7.36 6.64 -1.28
CA VAL A 33 6.94 5.57 -2.21
C VAL A 33 6.84 4.22 -1.51
N ARG A 34 7.80 3.89 -0.64
CA ARG A 34 7.79 2.62 0.09
C ARG A 34 6.63 2.55 1.09
N GLY A 35 6.40 3.62 1.85
CA GLY A 35 5.27 3.72 2.79
C GLY A 35 3.93 3.59 2.08
N LEU A 36 3.75 4.25 0.93
CA LEU A 36 2.53 4.15 0.12
C LEU A 36 2.31 2.72 -0.39
N ARG A 37 3.37 2.04 -0.87
CA ARG A 37 3.29 0.62 -1.30
C ARG A 37 2.95 -0.32 -0.14
N GLU A 38 3.57 -0.11 1.03
CA GLU A 38 3.31 -0.90 2.23
C GLU A 38 1.87 -0.69 2.72
N ARG A 39 1.35 0.55 2.69
CA ARG A 39 -0.04 0.85 3.04
C ARG A 39 -1.05 0.23 2.09
N ALA A 40 -0.80 0.32 0.78
CA ALA A 40 -1.67 -0.29 -0.22
C ALA A 40 -1.82 -1.80 -0.01
N GLN A 41 -0.71 -2.48 0.32
CA GLN A 41 -0.73 -3.91 0.62
C GLN A 41 -1.55 -4.24 1.88
N LEU A 42 -1.43 -3.43 2.94
CA LEU A 42 -2.22 -3.59 4.15
C LEU A 42 -3.71 -3.37 3.88
N TYR A 43 -4.06 -2.36 3.09
CA TYR A 43 -5.45 -2.13 2.69
C TYR A 43 -6.03 -3.29 1.89
N GLU A 44 -5.27 -3.89 0.97
CA GLU A 44 -5.70 -5.10 0.26
C GLU A 44 -5.99 -6.27 1.20
N GLN A 45 -5.14 -6.49 2.20
CA GLN A 45 -5.33 -7.55 3.20
C GLN A 45 -6.54 -7.28 4.11
N LEU A 46 -6.90 -6.01 4.29
CA LEU A 46 -8.05 -5.55 5.06
C LEU A 46 -9.33 -5.38 4.22
N GLY A 47 -9.30 -5.70 2.93
CA GLY A 47 -10.45 -5.53 2.01
C GLY A 47 -10.71 -4.09 1.54
N GLY A 48 -9.83 -3.14 1.87
CA GLY A 48 -9.90 -1.73 1.49
C GLY A 48 -9.41 -1.46 0.06
N SER A 49 -9.99 -2.11 -0.96
CA SER A 49 -9.53 -2.02 -2.35
C SER A 49 -9.43 -0.59 -2.89
N ALA A 50 -10.36 0.29 -2.53
CA ALA A 50 -10.35 1.70 -2.96
C ALA A 50 -9.16 2.48 -2.37
N ALA A 51 -8.87 2.29 -1.07
CA ALA A 51 -7.75 2.94 -0.40
C ALA A 51 -6.41 2.40 -0.93
N ALA A 52 -6.32 1.09 -1.19
CA ALA A 52 -5.16 0.50 -1.84
C ALA A 52 -4.92 1.06 -3.24
N ALA A 53 -5.97 1.23 -4.04
CA ALA A 53 -5.89 1.80 -5.37
C ALA A 53 -5.35 3.24 -5.35
N ALA A 54 -5.86 4.09 -4.45
CA ALA A 54 -5.40 5.47 -4.30
C ALA A 54 -3.90 5.57 -3.98
N ASP A 55 -3.40 4.72 -3.07
CA ASP A 55 -1.98 4.69 -2.73
C ASP A 55 -1.12 4.21 -3.90
N LEU A 56 -1.56 3.20 -4.66
CA LEU A 56 -0.84 2.73 -5.85
C LEU A 56 -0.84 3.74 -7.00
N GLU A 57 -1.90 4.52 -7.15
CA GLU A 57 -1.93 5.65 -8.09
C GLU A 57 -0.87 6.68 -7.75
N LYS A 58 -0.75 7.04 -6.47
CA LYS A 58 0.27 7.98 -6.01
C LYS A 58 1.68 7.42 -6.23
N VAL A 59 1.90 6.13 -6.01
CA VAL A 59 3.18 5.46 -6.32
C VAL A 59 3.52 5.59 -7.81
N LEU A 60 2.56 5.31 -8.70
CA LEU A 60 2.75 5.40 -10.15
C LEU A 60 2.90 6.84 -10.64
N TYR A 61 2.35 7.81 -9.92
CA TYR A 61 2.54 9.24 -10.19
C TYR A 61 3.95 9.70 -9.82
N LEU A 62 4.44 9.28 -8.65
CA LEU A 62 5.77 9.64 -8.14
C LEU A 62 6.90 8.94 -8.89
N ASP A 63 6.69 7.69 -9.31
CA ASP A 63 7.65 6.92 -10.09
C ASP A 63 6.96 6.22 -11.29
N PRO A 64 6.71 6.96 -12.39
CA PRO A 64 6.05 6.43 -13.58
C PRO A 64 6.86 5.36 -14.32
N ASN A 65 8.18 5.36 -14.11
CA ASN A 65 9.15 4.50 -14.80
C ASN A 65 9.75 3.44 -13.87
N ALA A 66 9.09 3.18 -12.73
CA ALA A 66 9.48 2.11 -11.83
C ALA A 66 9.66 0.81 -12.61
N SER A 67 10.70 0.03 -12.28
CA SER A 67 10.96 -1.25 -12.96
C SER A 67 9.79 -2.23 -12.88
N ASP A 68 8.93 -2.07 -11.87
CA ASP A 68 7.72 -2.84 -11.65
C ASP A 68 6.43 -2.09 -12.02
N ALA A 69 6.50 -0.95 -12.72
CA ALA A 69 5.35 -0.11 -13.06
C ALA A 69 4.23 -0.87 -13.81
N LEU A 70 4.59 -1.81 -14.69
CA LEU A 70 3.61 -2.66 -15.38
C LEU A 70 2.82 -3.55 -14.42
N VAL A 71 3.49 -4.11 -13.42
CA VAL A 71 2.88 -4.94 -12.37
C VAL A 71 1.97 -4.09 -11.49
N LEU A 72 2.42 -2.89 -11.11
CA LEU A 72 1.62 -1.96 -10.31
C LEU A 72 0.37 -1.49 -11.05
N ARG A 73 0.46 -1.20 -12.36
CA ARG A 73 -0.70 -0.84 -13.19
C ARG A 73 -1.68 -2.00 -13.32
N ALA A 74 -1.20 -3.23 -13.47
CA ALA A 74 -2.06 -4.41 -13.49
C ALA A 74 -2.77 -4.63 -12.14
N ARG A 75 -2.06 -4.46 -11.02
CA ARG A 75 -2.63 -4.52 -9.67
C ARG A 75 -3.67 -3.43 -9.45
N LEU A 76 -3.37 -2.19 -9.83
CA LEU A 76 -4.29 -1.06 -9.74
C LEU A 76 -5.60 -1.31 -10.50
N ARG A 77 -5.53 -1.84 -11.71
CA ARG A 77 -6.74 -2.20 -12.49
C ARG A 77 -7.61 -3.20 -11.74
N ARG A 78 -7.03 -4.29 -11.24
CA ARG A 78 -7.78 -5.29 -10.44
C ARG A 78 -8.45 -4.69 -9.20
N LEU A 79 -7.78 -3.77 -8.51
CA LEU A 79 -8.33 -3.11 -7.33
C LEU A 79 -9.53 -2.23 -7.67
N LYS A 80 -9.44 -1.49 -8.78
CA LYS A 80 -10.54 -0.67 -9.28
C LYS A 80 -11.72 -1.50 -9.75
N ASP A 81 -11.47 -2.55 -10.51
CA ASP A 81 -12.50 -3.46 -11.01
C ASP A 81 -13.24 -4.11 -9.83
N GLY A 82 -12.49 -4.60 -8.83
CA GLY A 82 -13.07 -5.19 -7.60
C GLY A 82 -13.88 -4.20 -6.76
N SER A 83 -13.53 -2.91 -6.76
CA SER A 83 -14.32 -1.88 -6.08
C SER A 83 -15.61 -1.50 -6.80
N HIS A 84 -15.72 -1.79 -8.11
CA HIS A 84 -16.91 -1.51 -8.90
C HIS A 84 -18.05 -2.55 -8.71
N PHE A 85 -17.75 -3.74 -8.20
CA PHE A 85 -18.75 -4.82 -8.02
C PHE A 85 -19.51 -4.78 -6.67
N LEU A 86 -19.19 -3.85 -5.77
CA LEU A 86 -19.76 -3.80 -4.41
C LEU A 86 -20.73 -2.63 -4.16
N ASN A 87 -21.26 -1.98 -5.21
CA ASN A 87 -22.31 -0.97 -5.11
C ASN A 87 -23.62 -1.45 -5.74
#